data_AF-A0A851WEV0-F1
#
_entry.id   AF-A0A851WEV0-F1
#
_cell.length_a   1.000
_cell.length_b   1.000
_cell.length_c   1.000
_cell.angle_alpha   90.00
_cell.angle_beta   90.00
_cell.angle_gamma   90.00
#
_symmetry.space_group_name_H-M   'P 1'
#
loop_
_entity.id
_entity.type
_entity.pdbx_description
1 polymer ?
#
loop_
_entity_poly.entity_id
_entity_poly.type
_entity_poly.pdbx_seq_one_letter_code
_entity_poly.pdbx_strand_id
1 'polypeptide(L)'
;VRRLLELHVLKMVAVYTVWVALEEVPWGAAGLGGSAGPPRGADRACVQVSLMNFLLVLLWALAMPYCRFRRMASCLSTVWTCIIIVCKMLYQLEIVDPRQYSSNCTQPLPNDTNLTPEELGNSTLYRGPVDPANWFGIRKGFPNLGYIQNHLQVLLLLVFEAVVYRRQQYHRKQHQLVAPVTETILEDISREHLDLGLVSCAKYFINYFYYKF
;
A
#
# COMPACT_ATOMS: atom_id res chain seq x y z
N VAL A 1 -12.88 21.38 -7.06
CA VAL A 1 -12.47 20.43 -5.98
C VAL A 1 -13.20 19.09 -6.05
N ARG A 2 -14.54 19.02 -5.99
CA ARG A 2 -15.28 17.72 -5.98
C ARG A 2 -15.00 16.82 -7.19
N ARG A 3 -14.84 17.38 -8.39
CA ARG A 3 -14.53 16.63 -9.63
C ARG A 3 -13.08 16.17 -9.71
N LEU A 4 -12.14 17.01 -9.27
CA LEU A 4 -10.73 16.63 -9.08
C LEU A 4 -10.61 15.41 -8.14
N LEU A 5 -11.33 15.44 -7.02
CA LEU A 5 -11.37 14.32 -6.08
C LEU A 5 -11.95 13.06 -6.71
N GLU A 6 -13.00 13.14 -7.54
CA GLU A 6 -13.54 11.96 -8.27
C GLU A 6 -12.47 11.23 -9.08
N LEU A 7 -11.66 11.99 -9.80
CA LEU A 7 -10.68 11.48 -10.76
C LEU A 7 -9.39 11.00 -10.07
N HIS A 8 -8.96 11.70 -9.04
CA HIS A 8 -7.65 11.48 -8.42
C HIS A 8 -7.70 10.67 -7.12
N VAL A 9 -8.85 10.56 -6.44
CA VAL A 9 -8.94 9.83 -5.17
C VAL A 9 -8.48 8.38 -5.32
N LEU A 10 -8.83 7.73 -6.43
CA LEU A 10 -8.46 6.34 -6.68
C LEU A 10 -6.94 6.16 -6.85
N LYS A 11 -6.28 7.10 -7.53
CA LYS A 11 -4.81 7.11 -7.65
C LYS A 11 -4.14 7.34 -6.30
N MET A 12 -4.68 8.25 -5.49
CA MET A 12 -4.15 8.51 -4.14
C MET A 12 -4.29 7.28 -3.24
N VAL A 13 -5.44 6.61 -3.26
CA VAL A 13 -5.67 5.36 -2.52
C VAL A 13 -4.67 4.29 -2.97
N ALA A 14 -4.51 4.09 -4.29
CA ALA A 14 -3.57 3.10 -4.84
C ALA A 14 -2.11 3.36 -4.44
N VAL A 15 -1.67 4.61 -4.52
CA VAL A 15 -0.29 4.99 -4.13
C VAL A 15 -0.09 4.77 -2.63
N TYR A 16 -1.05 5.19 -1.82
CA TYR A 16 -0.97 5.07 -0.37
C TYR A 16 -1.01 3.61 0.10
N THR A 17 -1.85 2.76 -0.50
CA THR A 17 -1.91 1.33 -0.16
C THR A 17 -0.60 0.62 -0.51
N VAL A 18 -0.01 0.94 -1.66
CA VAL A 18 1.30 0.39 -2.07
C VAL A 18 2.42 0.91 -1.15
N TRP A 19 2.40 2.19 -0.80
CA TRP A 19 3.35 2.77 0.15
C TRP A 19 3.32 2.05 1.50
N VAL A 20 2.12 1.90 2.10
CA VAL A 20 1.95 1.18 3.37
C VAL A 20 2.39 -0.28 3.27
N ALA A 21 2.07 -0.96 2.15
CA ALA A 21 2.50 -2.34 1.94
C ALA A 21 4.02 -2.50 1.85
N LEU A 22 4.73 -1.50 1.31
CA LEU A 22 6.19 -1.46 1.22
C LEU A 22 6.86 -1.02 2.53
N GLU A 23 6.24 -0.12 3.30
CA GLU A 23 6.80 0.39 4.55
C GLU A 23 6.75 -0.62 5.69
N GLU A 24 5.80 -1.56 5.68
CA GLU A 24 5.80 -2.68 6.63
C GLU A 24 6.92 -3.69 6.42
N VAL A 25 7.66 -3.58 5.30
CA VAL A 25 8.86 -4.36 5.08
C VAL A 25 9.95 -3.70 5.91
N PRO A 26 10.61 -4.42 6.84
CA PRO A 26 11.68 -3.83 7.61
C PRO A 26 12.80 -3.48 6.62
N TRP A 27 12.90 -2.19 6.30
CA TRP A 27 14.20 -1.59 6.09
C TRP A 27 14.95 -1.90 7.38
N GLY A 28 15.85 -2.87 7.29
CA GLY A 28 16.63 -3.34 8.42
C GLY A 28 17.09 -2.14 9.21
N ALA A 29 16.92 -2.21 10.53
CA ALA A 29 17.43 -1.23 11.46
C ALA A 29 18.95 -1.07 11.25
N ALA A 30 19.32 -0.20 10.32
CA ALA A 30 20.63 0.35 10.13
C ALA A 30 20.57 1.76 10.66
N GLY A 31 21.00 1.92 11.91
CA GLY A 31 21.15 3.23 12.52
C GLY A 31 20.79 3.26 13.98
N LEU A 32 21.66 2.70 14.83
CA LEU A 32 22.13 3.35 16.06
C LEU A 32 23.28 2.50 16.65
N GLY A 33 24.51 2.91 16.36
CA GLY A 33 25.70 2.51 17.10
C GLY A 33 26.79 1.83 16.27
N GLY A 34 27.87 2.56 15.97
CA GLY A 34 29.19 1.98 15.70
C GLY A 34 29.71 2.10 14.26
N SER A 35 30.78 2.87 14.11
CA SER A 35 31.64 3.02 12.94
C SER A 35 31.98 1.71 12.22
N ALA A 36 31.39 1.46 11.05
CA ALA A 36 32.00 0.70 9.96
C ALA A 36 31.31 1.10 8.63
N GLY A 37 32.09 1.40 7.60
CA GLY A 37 31.60 1.82 6.29
C GLY A 37 30.71 0.77 5.60
N PRO A 38 29.95 1.15 4.56
CA PRO A 38 28.98 0.27 3.94
C PRO A 38 29.68 -0.86 3.16
N PRO A 39 29.26 -2.13 3.31
CA PRO A 39 29.70 -3.18 2.42
C PRO A 39 29.14 -2.93 1.01
N ARG A 40 30.04 -2.89 0.02
CA ARG A 40 29.70 -2.91 -1.40
C ARG A 40 29.14 -4.29 -1.74
N GLY A 41 27.82 -4.39 -1.72
CA GLY A 41 27.09 -5.63 -1.95
C GLY A 41 25.69 -5.46 -1.39
N ALA A 42 24.97 -4.45 -1.88
CA ALA A 42 23.55 -4.32 -1.62
C ALA A 42 22.82 -5.41 -2.39
N ASP A 43 22.90 -6.65 -1.89
CA ASP A 43 21.90 -7.64 -2.17
C ASP A 43 20.59 -7.00 -1.79
N ARG A 44 19.75 -6.78 -2.82
CA ARG A 44 18.39 -6.30 -2.67
C ARG A 44 17.77 -7.14 -1.56
N ALA A 45 17.60 -6.53 -0.38
CA ALA A 45 16.93 -7.15 0.74
C ALA A 45 15.68 -7.81 0.15
N CYS A 46 15.61 -9.14 0.27
CA CYS A 46 14.43 -9.86 -0.17
C CYS A 46 13.29 -9.23 0.63
N VAL A 47 12.52 -8.40 -0.07
CA VAL A 47 11.45 -7.62 0.53
C VAL A 47 10.52 -8.67 1.09
N GLN A 48 10.55 -8.89 2.40
CA GLN A 48 9.63 -9.81 3.05
C GLN A 48 8.29 -9.08 3.08
N VAL A 49 7.67 -8.96 1.91
CA VAL A 49 6.31 -8.49 1.75
C VAL A 49 5.47 -9.53 2.46
N SER A 50 4.70 -9.10 3.44
CA SER A 50 3.75 -10.01 4.06
C SER A 50 2.79 -10.54 3.01
N LEU A 51 2.47 -11.83 3.10
CA LEU A 51 1.53 -12.46 2.18
C LEU A 51 0.18 -11.72 2.15
N MET A 52 -0.21 -11.14 3.28
CA MET A 52 -1.44 -10.36 3.44
C MET A 52 -1.39 -9.02 2.69
N ASN A 53 -0.25 -8.31 2.72
CA ASN A 53 -0.09 -7.03 2.03
C ASN A 53 0.10 -7.22 0.52
N PHE A 54 0.70 -8.33 0.10
CA PHE A 54 0.85 -8.67 -1.33
C PHE A 54 -0.50 -8.70 -2.06
N LEU A 55 -1.54 -9.23 -1.42
CA LEU A 55 -2.89 -9.27 -2.01
C LEU A 55 -3.48 -7.87 -2.22
N LEU A 56 -3.21 -6.90 -1.33
CA LEU A 56 -3.60 -5.50 -1.54
C LEU A 56 -2.85 -4.90 -2.74
N VAL A 57 -1.54 -5.11 -2.82
CA VAL A 57 -0.73 -4.62 -3.94
C VAL A 57 -1.22 -5.20 -5.27
N LEU A 58 -1.51 -6.50 -5.31
CA LEU A 58 -2.02 -7.17 -6.50
C LEU A 58 -3.39 -6.61 -6.94
N LEU A 59 -4.32 -6.44 -6.00
CA LEU A 59 -5.64 -5.86 -6.26
C LEU A 59 -5.52 -4.46 -6.90
N TRP A 60 -4.64 -3.61 -6.35
CA TRP A 60 -4.43 -2.25 -6.84
C TRP A 60 -3.63 -2.18 -8.15
N ALA A 61 -2.66 -3.08 -8.33
CA ALA A 61 -1.92 -3.22 -9.58
C ALA A 61 -2.83 -3.62 -10.76
N LEU A 62 -3.85 -4.46 -10.51
CA LEU A 62 -4.86 -4.83 -11.51
C LEU A 62 -5.94 -3.74 -11.68
N ALA A 63 -6.28 -3.00 -10.62
CA ALA A 63 -7.29 -1.95 -10.68
C ALA A 63 -6.86 -0.71 -11.52
N MET A 64 -5.57 -0.41 -11.56
CA MET A 64 -5.03 0.72 -12.33
C MET A 64 -5.26 0.59 -13.85
N PRO A 65 -4.88 -0.52 -14.52
CA PRO A 65 -5.13 -0.73 -15.95
C PRO A 65 -6.60 -1.07 -16.26
N TYR A 66 -7.30 -1.82 -15.39
CA TYR A 66 -8.66 -2.28 -15.68
C TYR A 66 -9.74 -1.41 -15.03
N CYS A 67 -10.26 -0.41 -15.76
CA CYS A 67 -11.28 0.52 -15.26
C CYS A 67 -12.57 -0.14 -14.73
N ARG A 68 -13.00 -1.26 -15.33
CA ARG A 68 -14.17 -2.04 -14.88
C ARG A 68 -13.95 -2.66 -13.48
N PHE A 69 -12.71 -3.02 -13.17
CA PHE A 69 -12.37 -3.73 -11.94
C PHE A 69 -12.19 -2.79 -10.74
N ARG A 70 -11.99 -1.49 -10.97
CA ARG A 70 -11.78 -0.46 -9.94
C ARG A 70 -12.76 -0.54 -8.77
N ARG A 71 -14.06 -0.64 -9.07
CA ARG A 71 -15.10 -0.71 -8.05
C ARG A 71 -15.08 -2.02 -7.26
N MET A 72 -14.78 -3.13 -7.93
CA MET A 72 -14.64 -4.43 -7.28
C MET A 72 -13.37 -4.46 -6.41
N ALA A 73 -12.27 -3.90 -6.90
CA ALA A 73 -11.01 -3.79 -6.16
C ALA A 73 -11.17 -2.95 -4.89
N SER A 74 -11.85 -1.81 -4.93
CA SER A 74 -12.13 -1.00 -3.72
C SER A 74 -12.92 -1.83 -2.68
N CYS A 75 -14.00 -2.50 -3.08
CA CYS A 75 -14.79 -3.35 -2.19
C CYS A 75 -14.01 -4.56 -1.64
N LEU A 76 -13.22 -5.24 -2.47
CA LEU A 76 -12.38 -6.36 -2.03
C LEU A 76 -11.29 -5.88 -1.08
N SER A 77 -10.68 -4.73 -1.36
CA SER A 77 -9.62 -4.17 -0.52
C SER A 77 -10.14 -3.69 0.84
N THR A 78 -11.37 -3.19 0.96
CA THR A 78 -11.96 -2.85 2.27
C THR A 78 -12.20 -4.09 3.11
N VAL A 79 -12.84 -5.12 2.55
CA VAL A 79 -13.06 -6.40 3.24
C VAL A 79 -11.74 -7.02 3.67
N TRP A 80 -10.75 -7.04 2.78
CA TRP A 80 -9.43 -7.59 3.07
C TRP A 80 -8.69 -6.80 4.16
N THR A 81 -8.73 -5.47 4.09
CA THR A 81 -8.11 -4.62 5.13
C THR A 81 -8.77 -4.85 6.50
N CYS A 82 -10.10 -5.01 6.54
CA CYS A 82 -10.80 -5.36 7.77
C CYS A 82 -10.34 -6.71 8.33
N ILE A 83 -10.15 -7.73 7.48
CA ILE A 83 -9.61 -9.03 7.89
C ILE A 83 -8.21 -8.86 8.48
N ILE A 84 -7.32 -8.11 7.83
CA ILE A 84 -5.96 -7.85 8.33
C ILE A 84 -6.01 -7.19 9.71
N ILE A 85 -6.85 -6.16 9.89
CA ILE A 85 -6.97 -5.45 11.18
C ILE A 85 -7.44 -6.41 12.27
N VAL A 86 -8.48 -7.22 12.01
CA VAL A 86 -8.99 -8.20 12.98
C VAL A 86 -7.92 -9.24 13.32
N CYS A 87 -7.22 -9.79 12.32
CA CYS A 87 -6.13 -10.74 12.54
C CYS A 87 -4.99 -10.14 13.36
N LYS A 88 -4.56 -8.91 13.03
CA LYS A 88 -3.52 -8.20 13.79
C LYS A 88 -3.96 -7.93 15.21
N MET A 89 -5.23 -7.60 15.45
CA MET A 89 -5.75 -7.30 16.78
C MET A 89 -5.92 -8.55 17.64
N LEU A 90 -6.42 -9.64 17.07
CA LEU A 90 -6.53 -10.92 17.78
C LEU A 90 -5.16 -11.47 18.17
N TYR A 91 -4.14 -11.30 17.33
CA TYR A 91 -2.79 -11.78 17.63
C TYR A 91 -2.09 -10.98 18.74
N GLN A 92 -2.53 -9.75 19.03
CA GLN A 92 -2.02 -8.99 20.18
C GLN A 92 -2.56 -9.49 21.53
N LEU A 93 -3.58 -10.34 21.54
CA LEU A 93 -4.12 -10.89 22.79
C LEU A 93 -3.07 -11.77 23.48
N GLU A 94 -3.02 -11.69 24.81
CA GLU A 94 -2.05 -12.44 25.63
C GLU A 94 -2.18 -13.96 25.48
N ILE A 95 -3.33 -14.47 25.01
CA ILE A 95 -3.59 -15.89 24.78
C ILE A 95 -2.71 -16.52 23.68
N VAL A 96 -2.14 -15.71 22.78
CA VAL A 96 -1.32 -16.20 21.66
C VAL A 96 0.16 -16.07 22.00
N ASP A 97 0.79 -17.13 22.49
CA ASP A 97 2.22 -17.11 22.80
C ASP A 97 3.11 -17.54 21.62
N PRO A 98 3.96 -16.65 21.08
CA PRO A 98 4.80 -16.94 19.91
C PRO A 98 5.80 -18.06 20.22
N ARG A 99 6.22 -18.21 21.48
CA ARG A 99 7.16 -19.25 21.93
C ARG A 99 6.62 -20.68 21.76
N GLN A 100 5.30 -20.88 21.71
CA GLN A 100 4.71 -22.21 21.48
C GLN A 100 4.70 -22.60 20.00
N TYR A 101 4.76 -21.62 19.10
CA TYR A 101 4.66 -21.83 17.64
C TYR A 101 5.98 -21.55 16.90
N SER A 102 6.95 -20.93 17.58
CA SER A 102 8.27 -20.66 17.05
C SER A 102 9.01 -21.98 16.81
N SER A 103 9.47 -22.19 15.58
CA SER A 103 10.26 -23.37 15.24
C SER A 103 11.73 -23.00 15.15
N ASN A 104 12.59 -23.75 15.84
CA ASN A 104 14.03 -23.57 15.72
C ASN A 104 14.53 -24.40 14.54
N CYS A 105 15.14 -23.74 13.55
CA CYS A 105 15.71 -24.41 12.40
C CYS A 105 17.11 -24.93 12.75
N THR A 106 17.30 -26.24 12.67
CA THR A 106 18.62 -26.85 12.89
C THR A 106 19.59 -26.43 11.79
N GLN A 107 20.78 -25.95 12.16
CA GLN A 107 21.79 -25.54 11.21
C GLN A 107 22.27 -26.76 10.38
N PRO A 108 22.29 -26.67 9.03
CA PRO A 108 22.77 -27.75 8.18
C PRO A 108 24.28 -27.95 8.33
N LEU A 109 24.76 -29.15 7.96
CA LEU A 109 26.20 -29.41 7.91
C LEU A 109 26.85 -28.52 6.84
N PRO A 110 28.08 -28.04 7.07
CA PRO A 110 28.78 -27.15 6.13
C PRO A 110 29.07 -27.78 4.76
N ASN A 111 28.95 -29.11 4.63
CA ASN A 111 29.17 -29.83 3.38
C ASN A 111 27.92 -29.87 2.46
N ASP A 112 26.74 -29.53 2.97
CA ASP A 112 25.48 -29.63 2.21
C ASP A 112 25.09 -28.31 1.53
N THR A 113 25.72 -27.19 1.91
CA THR A 113 25.40 -25.85 1.39
C THR A 113 26.64 -25.10 0.93
N ASN A 114 26.57 -24.40 -0.22
CA ASN A 114 27.62 -23.51 -0.73
C ASN A 114 27.81 -22.20 0.07
N LEU A 115 27.23 -22.09 1.26
CA LEU A 115 27.25 -20.89 2.10
C LEU A 115 28.33 -21.01 3.17
N THR A 116 29.04 -19.91 3.45
CA THR A 116 29.99 -19.89 4.56
C THR A 116 29.26 -19.97 5.91
N PRO A 117 29.86 -20.55 6.96
CA PRO A 117 29.23 -20.67 8.27
C PRO A 117 28.88 -19.31 8.89
N GLU A 118 29.62 -18.25 8.54
CA GLU A 118 29.37 -16.87 8.99
C GLU A 118 28.14 -16.26 8.28
N GLU A 119 27.95 -16.51 6.98
CA GLU A 119 26.74 -16.11 6.24
C GLU A 119 25.51 -16.89 6.71
N LEU A 120 25.69 -18.16 7.06
CA LEU A 120 24.63 -19.02 7.57
C LEU A 120 24.14 -18.53 8.94
N GLY A 121 25.05 -18.18 9.86
CA GLY A 121 24.70 -17.60 11.16
C GLY A 121 24.07 -16.20 11.09
N ASN A 122 24.39 -15.42 10.05
CA ASN A 122 23.77 -14.12 9.80
C ASN A 122 22.41 -14.20 9.07
N SER A 123 22.05 -15.37 8.53
CA SER A 123 20.80 -15.56 7.81
C SER A 123 19.59 -15.51 8.75
N THR A 124 18.47 -14.97 8.25
CA THR A 124 17.21 -14.84 9.00
C THR A 124 16.65 -16.15 9.53
N LEU A 125 17.03 -17.28 8.92
CA LEU A 125 16.55 -18.62 9.27
C LEU A 125 17.30 -19.25 10.45
N TYR A 126 18.58 -18.93 10.64
CA TYR A 126 19.46 -19.58 11.63
C TYR A 126 19.89 -18.65 12.77
N ARG A 127 19.57 -17.36 12.69
CA ARG A 127 19.86 -16.37 13.74
C ARG A 127 19.05 -16.59 15.03
N GLY A 128 17.89 -17.22 14.94
CA GLY A 128 17.00 -17.44 16.08
C GLY A 128 15.74 -18.22 15.73
N PRO A 129 14.87 -18.50 16.71
CA PRO A 129 13.62 -19.22 16.48
C PRO A 129 12.72 -18.41 15.53
N VAL A 130 12.23 -19.08 14.48
CA VAL A 130 11.45 -18.43 13.42
C VAL A 130 9.97 -18.64 13.69
N ASP A 131 9.25 -17.52 13.76
CA ASP A 131 7.79 -17.53 13.86
C ASP A 131 7.17 -17.60 12.46
N PRO A 132 6.39 -18.65 12.14
CA PRO A 132 5.71 -18.76 10.84
C PRO A 132 4.76 -17.60 10.56
N ALA A 133 4.18 -17.02 11.62
CA ALA A 133 3.29 -15.87 11.56
C ALA A 133 3.98 -14.60 11.02
N ASN A 134 5.30 -14.48 11.18
CA ASN A 134 6.06 -13.35 10.67
C ASN A 134 6.03 -13.31 9.13
N TRP A 135 6.01 -14.46 8.45
CA TRP A 135 5.84 -14.54 6.99
C TRP A 135 4.48 -14.01 6.53
N PHE A 136 3.44 -14.26 7.32
CA PHE A 136 2.10 -13.72 7.08
C PHE A 136 2.00 -12.22 7.40
N GLY A 137 3.05 -11.59 7.96
CA GLY A 137 3.06 -10.17 8.33
C GLY A 137 2.43 -9.87 9.68
N ILE A 138 2.40 -10.86 10.56
CA ILE A 138 1.85 -10.72 11.90
C ILE A 138 3.02 -10.81 12.88
N ARG A 139 3.25 -9.72 13.62
CA ARG A 139 4.28 -9.63 14.66
C ARG A 139 3.62 -9.36 16.01
N LYS A 140 4.06 -10.08 17.05
CA LYS A 140 3.71 -9.76 18.44
C LYS A 140 4.64 -8.63 18.87
N GLY A 141 4.09 -7.44 19.01
CA GLY A 141 4.78 -6.26 19.54
C GLY A 141 3.90 -5.66 20.62
N PHE A 142 4.48 -5.07 21.65
CA PHE A 142 3.69 -4.32 22.64
C PHE A 142 2.78 -3.30 21.91
N PRO A 143 1.54 -3.07 22.39
CA PRO A 143 0.50 -2.38 21.62
C PRO A 143 0.91 -0.95 21.28
N ASN A 144 1.58 -0.81 20.14
CA ASN A 144 1.86 0.47 19.54
C ASN A 144 0.74 0.73 18.54
N LEU A 145 -0.11 1.71 18.85
CA LEU A 145 -1.13 2.25 17.94
C LEU A 145 -0.57 2.46 16.53
N GLY A 146 0.70 2.86 16.40
CA GLY A 146 1.40 3.03 15.13
C GLY A 146 1.40 1.79 14.22
N TYR A 147 1.42 0.57 14.78
CA TYR A 147 1.41 -0.68 13.98
C TYR A 147 0.09 -0.90 13.24
N ILE A 148 -1.03 -0.50 13.85
CA ILE A 148 -2.38 -0.65 13.26
C ILE A 148 -2.80 0.64 12.53
N GLN A 149 -2.23 1.78 12.92
CA GLN A 149 -2.54 3.10 12.38
C GLN A 149 -2.40 3.17 10.86
N ASN A 150 -1.36 2.56 10.28
CA ASN A 150 -1.17 2.54 8.83
C ASN A 150 -2.33 1.80 8.12
N HIS A 151 -2.78 0.67 8.67
CA HIS A 151 -3.89 -0.10 8.14
C HIS A 151 -5.24 0.61 8.33
N LEU A 152 -5.40 1.32 9.45
CA LEU A 152 -6.57 2.17 9.70
C LEU A 152 -6.63 3.37 8.75
N GLN A 153 -5.49 3.98 8.43
CA GLN A 153 -5.42 5.08 7.46
C GLN A 153 -5.78 4.59 6.05
N VAL A 154 -5.33 3.38 5.65
CA VAL A 154 -5.76 2.73 4.42
C VAL A 154 -7.28 2.52 4.41
N LEU A 155 -7.85 1.95 5.48
CA LEU A 155 -9.29 1.74 5.59
C LEU A 155 -10.06 3.06 5.52
N LEU A 156 -9.59 4.10 6.20
CA LEU A 156 -10.19 5.43 6.19
C LEU A 156 -10.19 6.04 4.78
N LEU A 157 -9.08 5.92 4.05
CA LEU A 157 -8.95 6.38 2.67
C LEU A 157 -9.90 5.63 1.71
N LEU A 158 -10.06 4.32 1.89
CA LEU A 158 -11.03 3.52 1.13
C LEU A 158 -12.48 3.95 1.40
N VAL A 159 -12.83 4.16 2.67
CA VAL A 159 -14.16 4.66 3.05
C VAL A 159 -14.39 6.07 2.49
N PHE A 160 -13.37 6.93 2.55
CA PHE A 160 -13.44 8.28 2.00
C PHE A 160 -13.67 8.27 0.48
N GLU A 161 -13.02 7.39 -0.27
CA GLU A 161 -13.28 7.17 -1.70
C GLU A 161 -14.75 6.80 -1.97
N ALA A 162 -15.28 5.83 -1.24
CA ALA A 162 -16.69 5.43 -1.35
C ALA A 162 -17.66 6.58 -1.01
N VAL A 163 -17.35 7.39 0.01
CA VAL A 163 -18.15 8.56 0.41
C VAL A 163 -18.14 9.63 -0.67
N VAL A 164 -16.97 9.95 -1.24
CA VAL A 164 -16.82 10.91 -2.34
C VAL A 164 -17.67 10.48 -3.53
N TYR A 165 -17.57 9.21 -3.92
CA TYR A 165 -18.34 8.64 -5.02
C TYR A 165 -19.85 8.69 -4.78
N ARG A 166 -20.31 8.28 -3.59
CA ARG A 166 -21.74 8.34 -3.22
C ARG A 166 -22.26 9.77 -3.21
N ARG A 167 -21.48 10.72 -2.68
CA ARG A 167 -21.86 12.14 -2.63
C ARG A 167 -21.98 12.74 -4.02
N GLN A 168 -21.11 12.36 -4.96
CA GLN A 168 -21.21 12.76 -6.36
C GLN A 168 -22.45 12.17 -7.04
N GLN A 169 -22.74 10.88 -6.83
CA GLN A 169 -23.96 10.26 -7.35
C GLN A 169 -25.23 10.93 -6.82
N TYR A 170 -25.27 11.23 -5.53
CA TYR A 170 -26.40 11.92 -4.90
C TYR A 170 -26.61 13.31 -5.51
N HIS A 171 -25.53 14.09 -5.64
CA HIS A 171 -25.59 15.42 -6.25
C HIS A 171 -26.07 15.38 -7.70
N ARG A 172 -25.63 14.39 -8.50
CA ARG A 172 -26.10 14.24 -9.89
C ARG A 172 -27.59 13.94 -9.96
N LYS A 173 -28.10 13.08 -9.07
CA LYS A 173 -29.54 12.78 -8.99
C LYS A 173 -30.35 14.00 -8.59
N GLN A 174 -29.88 14.75 -7.59
CA GLN A 174 -30.58 15.94 -7.10
C GLN A 174 -30.70 17.05 -8.15
N HIS A 175 -29.65 17.25 -8.95
CA HIS A 175 -29.61 18.30 -9.97
C HIS A 175 -29.90 17.81 -11.39
N GLN A 176 -30.34 16.55 -11.55
CA GLN A 176 -30.59 15.90 -12.86
C GLN A 176 -29.42 16.05 -13.86
N LEU A 177 -28.18 16.02 -13.37
CA LEU A 177 -26.98 16.17 -14.18
C LEU A 177 -26.57 14.82 -14.79
N VAL A 178 -26.29 14.82 -16.10
CA VAL A 178 -25.74 13.66 -16.82
C VAL A 178 -24.30 13.40 -16.36
N ALA A 179 -23.90 12.12 -16.32
CA ALA A 179 -22.50 11.79 -16.06
C ALA A 179 -21.63 12.35 -17.19
N PRO A 180 -20.64 13.19 -16.88
CA PRO A 180 -19.85 13.83 -17.92
C PRO A 180 -19.04 12.80 -18.70
N VAL A 181 -19.06 12.93 -20.03
CA VAL A 181 -18.37 12.01 -20.96
C VAL A 181 -16.86 12.25 -20.95
N THR A 182 -16.42 13.44 -20.54
CA THR A 182 -15.02 13.86 -20.46
C THR A 182 -14.50 13.90 -19.02
N GLU A 183 -13.35 13.25 -18.81
CA GLU A 183 -12.57 13.27 -17.56
C GLU A 183 -11.89 14.64 -17.29
N THR A 184 -12.42 15.74 -17.83
CA THR A 184 -11.87 17.09 -17.62
C THR A 184 -12.37 17.69 -16.31
N ILE A 185 -11.57 18.54 -15.66
CA ILE A 185 -11.89 19.17 -14.36
C ILE A 185 -12.77 20.41 -14.57
N LEU A 186 -12.50 21.18 -15.63
CA LEU A 186 -13.32 22.30 -16.10
C LEU A 186 -13.89 21.95 -17.47
N GLU A 187 -15.22 21.89 -17.59
CA GLU A 187 -15.89 21.61 -18.87
C GLU A 187 -15.86 22.79 -19.84
N ASP A 188 -15.75 24.02 -19.33
CA ASP A 188 -15.94 25.24 -20.11
C ASP A 188 -14.75 25.63 -21.02
N ILE A 189 -13.70 24.81 -21.10
CA ILE A 189 -12.43 25.22 -21.71
C ILE A 189 -12.06 24.26 -22.83
N SER A 190 -12.39 24.68 -24.05
CA SER A 190 -11.98 24.03 -25.30
C SER A 190 -10.58 24.49 -25.75
N ARG A 191 -10.00 23.79 -26.73
CA ARG A 191 -8.72 24.16 -27.36
C ARG A 191 -8.74 25.57 -27.96
N GLU A 192 -9.91 26.06 -28.35
CA GLU A 192 -10.10 27.41 -28.91
C GLU A 192 -9.89 28.51 -27.86
N HIS A 193 -10.06 28.20 -26.58
CA HIS A 193 -9.87 29.15 -25.49
C HIS A 193 -8.40 29.29 -25.04
N LEU A 194 -7.48 28.55 -25.67
CA LEU A 194 -6.06 28.57 -25.31
C LEU A 194 -5.43 29.96 -25.54
N ASP A 195 -5.84 30.62 -26.62
CA ASP A 195 -5.19 31.86 -27.10
C ASP A 195 -5.85 33.13 -26.55
N LEU A 196 -6.95 33.00 -25.81
CA LEU A 196 -7.71 34.13 -25.25
C LEU A 196 -7.02 34.78 -24.03
N GLY A 197 -6.06 34.10 -23.39
CA GLY A 197 -5.29 34.68 -22.29
C GLY A 197 -4.57 33.67 -21.38
N LEU A 198 -3.66 34.17 -20.55
CA LEU A 198 -2.80 33.38 -19.67
C LEU A 198 -3.60 32.50 -18.69
N VAL A 199 -4.72 33.00 -18.17
CA VAL A 199 -5.58 32.28 -17.22
C VAL A 199 -6.31 31.11 -17.90
N SER A 200 -6.81 31.30 -19.12
CA SER A 200 -7.46 30.24 -19.90
C SER A 200 -6.45 29.19 -20.36
N CYS A 201 -5.24 29.62 -20.73
CA CYS A 201 -4.11 28.75 -21.01
C CYS A 201 -3.71 27.88 -19.80
N ALA A 202 -3.56 28.48 -18.61
CA ALA A 202 -3.24 27.73 -17.39
C ALA A 202 -4.33 26.69 -17.05
N LYS A 203 -5.61 27.05 -17.18
CA LYS A 203 -6.72 26.12 -16.96
C LYS A 203 -6.76 24.98 -18.01
N TYR A 204 -6.43 25.26 -19.27
CA TYR A 204 -6.30 24.24 -20.30
C TYR A 204 -5.16 23.27 -19.98
N PHE A 205 -3.99 23.77 -19.58
CA PHE A 205 -2.88 22.92 -19.16
C PHE A 205 -3.28 22.06 -17.96
N ILE A 206 -3.96 22.59 -16.93
CA ILE A 206 -4.40 21.77 -15.79
C ILE A 206 -5.32 20.61 -16.22
N ASN A 207 -6.17 20.79 -17.23
CA ASN A 207 -7.04 19.73 -17.76
C ASN A 207 -6.29 18.72 -18.64
N TYR A 208 -5.37 19.17 -19.50
CA TYR A 208 -4.77 18.36 -20.55
C TYR A 208 -3.26 18.12 -20.39
N PHE A 209 -2.67 18.44 -19.23
CA PHE A 209 -1.23 18.32 -18.98
C PHE A 209 -0.72 16.92 -19.31
N TYR A 210 -1.30 15.90 -18.68
CA TYR A 210 -0.92 14.49 -18.86
C TYR A 210 -1.33 13.91 -20.22
N TYR A 211 -2.30 14.54 -20.91
CA TYR A 211 -2.68 14.10 -22.25
C TYR A 211 -1.67 14.58 -23.29
N LYS A 212 -1.02 15.73 -23.06
CA LYS A 212 -0.12 16.38 -24.02
C LYS A 212 1.36 16.07 -23.77
N PHE A 213 1.76 15.96 -22.50
CA PHE A 213 3.11 15.62 -22.06
C PHE A 213 3.11 14.22 -21.42
#